data_AF-A0A645I8B8-F1
#
_entry.id   AF-A0A645I8B8-F1
#
_cell.length_a   1.000
_cell.length_b   1.000
_cell.length_c   1.000
_cell.angle_alpha   90.00
_cell.angle_beta   90.00
_cell.angle_gamma   90.00
#
_symmetry.space_group_name_H-M   'P 1'
#
loop_
_entity.id
_entity.type
_entity.pdbx_description
1 polymer ?
#
loop_
_entity_poly.entity_id
_entity_poly.type
_entity_poly.pdbx_seq_one_letter_code
_entity_poly.pdbx_strand_id
1 'polypeptide(L)'
;MQGFSFTQLELKDKADIANKYDFYHKVWGPHKLLKASMLQDLEKQRKTEIDFINGVVCDRGRAHGIPTPFNDMVRKVVKEEEAKGIVNKYDEALKNFLPLL
;
A
#
# COMPACT_ATOMS: atom_id res chain seq x y z
N MET A 1 -14.68 3.20 10.70
CA MET A 1 -14.77 2.02 9.81
C MET A 1 -15.30 0.85 10.61
N GLN A 2 -16.37 0.16 10.17
CA GLN A 2 -16.96 -0.99 10.89
C GLN A 2 -17.29 -0.72 12.38
N GLY A 3 -17.82 0.47 12.69
CA GLY A 3 -18.13 0.89 14.06
C GLY A 3 -16.94 1.44 14.87
N PHE A 4 -15.72 1.41 14.33
CA PHE A 4 -14.52 1.95 14.96
C PHE A 4 -14.20 3.37 14.50
N SER A 5 -13.65 4.18 15.41
CA SER A 5 -13.17 5.53 15.10
C SER A 5 -11.81 5.46 14.39
N PHE A 6 -11.59 6.32 13.40
CA PHE A 6 -10.28 6.43 12.74
C PHE A 6 -9.18 6.97 13.67
N THR A 7 -9.54 7.66 14.77
CA THR A 7 -8.57 8.09 15.79
C THR A 7 -7.85 6.92 16.44
N GLN A 8 -8.42 5.70 16.39
CA GLN A 8 -7.78 4.51 16.92
C GLN A 8 -6.59 4.03 16.08
N LEU A 9 -6.40 4.56 14.87
CA LEU A 9 -5.24 4.31 14.01
C LEU A 9 -4.04 5.19 14.34
N GLU A 10 -4.21 6.22 15.17
CA GLU A 10 -3.13 7.10 15.57
C GLU A 10 -2.02 6.30 16.29
N LEU A 11 -0.79 6.53 15.87
CA LEU A 11 0.43 6.00 16.48
C LEU A 11 1.16 7.17 17.12
N LYS A 12 1.34 7.12 18.44
CA LYS A 12 2.07 8.15 19.20
C LYS A 12 3.54 7.81 19.32
N ASP A 13 3.84 6.52 19.44
CA ASP A 13 5.20 6.00 19.43
C ASP A 13 5.30 4.63 18.73
N LYS A 14 6.51 4.06 18.69
CA LYS A 14 6.76 2.79 18.01
C LYS A 14 6.15 1.58 18.73
N ALA A 15 5.98 1.63 20.05
CA ALA A 15 5.39 0.53 20.81
C ALA A 15 3.90 0.36 20.48
N ASP A 16 3.22 1.43 20.07
CA ASP A 16 1.85 1.38 19.60
C ASP A 16 1.66 0.42 18.41
N ILE A 17 2.64 0.29 17.51
CA ILE A 17 2.50 -0.55 16.31
C ILE A 17 2.15 -2.00 16.71
N ALA A 18 2.87 -2.56 17.69
CA ALA A 18 2.63 -3.92 18.16
C ALA A 18 1.23 -4.05 18.79
N ASN A 19 0.84 -3.06 19.58
CA ASN A 19 -0.45 -3.04 20.28
C ASN A 19 -1.65 -2.88 19.33
N LYS A 20 -1.43 -2.44 18.08
CA LYS A 20 -2.49 -2.23 17.09
C LYS A 20 -2.70 -3.41 16.15
N TYR A 21 -1.86 -4.45 16.17
CA TYR A 21 -2.00 -5.58 15.25
C TYR A 21 -3.37 -6.26 15.34
N ASP A 22 -3.85 -6.57 16.55
CA ASP A 22 -5.17 -7.18 16.74
C ASP A 22 -6.29 -6.30 16.18
N PHE A 23 -6.15 -4.97 16.37
CA PHE A 23 -7.08 -4.00 15.81
C PHE A 23 -7.04 -3.97 14.27
N TYR A 24 -5.85 -3.97 13.67
CA TYR A 24 -5.69 -4.02 12.22
C TYR A 24 -6.26 -5.31 11.64
N HIS A 25 -6.00 -6.47 12.26
CA HIS A 25 -6.57 -7.74 11.84
C HIS A 25 -8.10 -7.73 11.94
N LYS A 26 -8.66 -7.15 12.99
CA LYS A 26 -10.11 -7.04 13.15
C LYS A 26 -10.75 -6.17 12.06
N VAL A 27 -10.15 -5.02 11.75
CA VAL A 27 -10.74 -4.05 10.81
C VAL A 27 -10.47 -4.44 9.35
N TRP A 28 -9.23 -4.81 9.01
CA TRP A 28 -8.84 -5.14 7.63
C TRP A 28 -8.95 -6.61 7.27
N GLY A 29 -8.98 -7.53 8.23
CA GLY A 29 -9.08 -8.97 7.99
C GLY A 29 -10.23 -9.35 7.03
N PRO A 30 -11.46 -8.85 7.22
CA PRO A 30 -12.58 -9.15 6.30
C PRO A 30 -12.33 -8.70 4.86
N HIS A 31 -11.52 -7.65 4.65
CA HIS A 31 -11.23 -7.09 3.33
C HIS A 31 -10.23 -7.94 2.54
N LYS A 32 -9.56 -8.92 3.16
CA LYS A 32 -8.66 -9.87 2.47
C LYS A 32 -9.36 -10.65 1.35
N LEU A 33 -10.67 -10.84 1.47
CA LEU A 33 -11.49 -11.55 0.48
C LEU A 33 -11.89 -10.66 -0.71
N LEU A 34 -11.69 -9.35 -0.61
CA LEU A 34 -12.04 -8.40 -1.66
C LEU A 34 -10.90 -8.24 -2.65
N LYS A 35 -11.24 -7.93 -3.90
CA LYS A 35 -10.26 -7.60 -4.94
C LYS A 35 -10.15 -6.08 -5.08
N ALA A 36 -8.97 -5.53 -4.75
CA ALA A 36 -8.68 -4.10 -4.86
C ALA A 36 -8.88 -3.59 -6.30
N SER A 37 -9.33 -2.34 -6.46
CA SER A 37 -9.60 -1.73 -7.78
C SER A 37 -8.35 -1.72 -8.68
N MET A 38 -7.21 -1.30 -8.13
CA MET A 38 -5.94 -1.25 -8.87
C MET A 38 -5.52 -2.62 -9.41
N LEU A 39 -5.72 -3.70 -8.64
CA LEU A 39 -5.46 -5.07 -9.12
C LEU A 39 -6.40 -5.44 -10.27
N GLN A 40 -7.69 -5.07 -10.19
CA GLN A 40 -8.62 -5.29 -11.29
C GLN A 40 -8.24 -4.51 -12.56
N ASP A 41 -7.67 -3.31 -12.40
CA ASP A 41 -7.20 -2.52 -13.55
C ASP A 41 -6.00 -3.20 -14.22
N LEU A 42 -5.02 -3.69 -13.45
CA LEU A 42 -3.89 -4.43 -13.99
C LEU A 42 -4.33 -5.72 -14.71
N GLU A 43 -5.23 -6.51 -14.11
CA GLU A 43 -5.79 -7.73 -14.74
C GLU A 43 -6.52 -7.43 -16.05
N LYS A 44 -7.14 -6.26 -16.17
CA LYS A 44 -7.86 -5.80 -17.35
C LYS A 44 -7.00 -4.95 -18.29
N GLN A 45 -5.70 -4.82 -18.01
CA GLN A 45 -4.76 -3.98 -18.75
C GLN A 45 -5.23 -2.53 -18.92
N ARG A 46 -5.83 -1.97 -17.87
CA ARG A 46 -6.26 -0.57 -17.79
C ARG A 46 -5.25 0.24 -17.01
N LYS A 47 -5.26 1.55 -17.27
CA LYS A 47 -4.48 2.50 -16.47
C LYS A 47 -4.99 2.54 -15.03
N THR A 48 -4.07 2.50 -14.09
CA THR A 48 -4.31 2.54 -12.65
C THR A 48 -4.30 3.96 -12.09
N GLU A 49 -4.75 4.11 -10.85
CA GLU A 49 -4.70 5.37 -10.09
C GLU A 49 -3.38 5.55 -9.31
N ILE A 50 -2.33 4.77 -9.60
CA ILE A 50 -1.12 4.70 -8.76
C ILE A 50 -0.43 6.06 -8.52
N ASP A 51 -0.42 6.94 -9.53
CA ASP A 51 0.17 8.28 -9.40
C ASP A 51 -0.70 9.23 -8.55
N PHE A 52 -2.00 8.96 -8.46
CA PHE A 52 -2.96 9.79 -7.73
C PHE A 52 -3.16 9.34 -6.27
N ILE A 53 -2.71 8.13 -5.93
CA ILE A 53 -2.75 7.59 -4.57
C ILE A 53 -1.35 7.61 -3.96
N ASN A 54 -0.50 6.63 -4.30
CA ASN A 54 0.86 6.55 -3.74
C ASN A 54 1.77 7.63 -4.32
N GLY A 55 1.59 8.01 -5.59
CA GLY A 55 2.36 9.09 -6.23
C GLY A 55 2.23 10.42 -5.49
N VAL A 56 1.01 10.79 -5.07
CA VAL A 56 0.77 11.98 -4.24
C VAL A 56 1.54 11.93 -2.92
N VAL A 57 1.58 10.77 -2.25
CA VAL A 57 2.33 10.59 -1.00
C VAL A 57 3.84 10.77 -1.26
N CYS A 58 4.37 10.14 -2.30
CA CYS A 58 5.78 10.25 -2.70
C CYS A 58 6.17 11.70 -3.04
N ASP A 59 5.35 12.38 -3.84
CA ASP A 59 5.60 13.77 -4.26
C ASP A 59 5.54 14.72 -3.05
N ARG A 60 4.58 14.52 -2.15
CA ARG A 60 4.47 15.31 -0.93
C ARG A 60 5.64 15.04 0.02
N GLY A 61 6.05 13.78 0.18
CA GLY A 61 7.22 13.41 0.97
C GLY A 61 8.47 14.12 0.48
N ARG A 62 8.76 14.04 -0.83
CA ARG A 62 9.88 14.76 -1.47
C ARG A 62 9.83 16.26 -1.23
N ALA A 63 8.67 16.88 -1.42
CA ALA A 63 8.49 18.33 -1.22
C ALA A 63 8.80 18.79 0.21
N HIS A 64 8.69 17.90 1.20
CA HIS A 64 8.99 18.17 2.62
C HIS A 64 10.27 17.51 3.11
N GLY A 65 11.08 16.91 2.23
CA GLY A 65 12.29 16.18 2.62
C GLY A 65 12.04 14.94 3.48
N ILE A 66 10.83 14.37 3.43
CA ILE A 66 10.44 13.17 4.18
C ILE A 66 10.55 11.94 3.26
N PRO A 67 11.39 10.94 3.58
CA PRO A 67 11.51 9.74 2.77
C PRO A 67 10.26 8.86 2.87
N THR A 68 9.81 8.33 1.73
CA THR A 68 8.60 7.49 1.62
C THR A 68 8.89 6.11 1.01
N PRO A 69 9.90 5.37 1.49
CA PRO A 69 10.50 4.25 0.77
C PRO A 69 9.50 3.15 0.37
N PHE A 70 8.54 2.84 1.23
CA PHE A 70 7.50 1.85 0.92
C PHE A 70 6.53 2.36 -0.16
N ASN A 71 6.10 3.61 -0.13
CA ASN A 71 5.24 4.18 -1.17
C ASN A 71 5.97 4.30 -2.51
N ASP A 72 7.25 4.69 -2.48
CA ASP A 72 8.08 4.74 -3.68
C ASP A 72 8.23 3.35 -4.32
N MET A 73 8.40 2.31 -3.50
CA MET A 73 8.46 0.92 -3.99
C MET A 73 7.12 0.43 -4.55
N VAL A 74 5.99 0.69 -3.86
CA VAL A 74 4.66 0.34 -4.39
C VAL A 74 4.42 1.02 -5.73
N ARG A 75 4.70 2.34 -5.83
CA ARG A 75 4.56 3.09 -7.08
C ARG A 75 5.41 2.48 -8.20
N LYS A 76 6.67 2.13 -7.90
CA LYS A 76 7.58 1.51 -8.88
C LYS A 76 7.02 0.17 -9.39
N VAL A 77 6.68 -0.75 -8.48
CA VAL A 77 6.21 -2.09 -8.86
C VAL A 77 4.95 -2.02 -9.71
N VAL A 78 3.94 -1.25 -9.28
CA VAL A 78 2.68 -1.13 -10.02
C VAL A 78 2.89 -0.46 -11.38
N LYS A 79 3.78 0.53 -11.49
CA LYS A 79 4.13 1.14 -12.78
C LYS A 79 4.79 0.16 -13.75
N GLU A 80 5.65 -0.72 -13.24
CA GLU A 80 6.28 -1.76 -14.05
C GLU A 80 5.27 -2.81 -14.51
N GLU A 81 4.33 -3.21 -13.65
CA GLU A 81 3.23 -4.12 -13.97
C GLU A 81 2.30 -3.53 -15.03
N GLU A 82 1.89 -2.26 -14.84
CA GLU A 82 1.06 -1.50 -15.80
C GLU A 82 1.76 -1.41 -17.17
N ALA A 83 3.05 -1.07 -17.20
CA ALA A 83 3.80 -0.92 -18.45
C ALA A 83 4.03 -2.25 -19.19
N LYS A 84 4.20 -3.36 -18.45
CA LYS A 84 4.39 -4.71 -19.02
C LYS A 84 3.08 -5.43 -19.31
N GLY A 85 1.95 -4.92 -18.80
CA GLY A 85 0.65 -5.58 -18.90
C GLY A 85 0.59 -6.92 -18.16
N ILE A 86 1.30 -7.04 -17.03
CA ILE A 86 1.38 -8.25 -16.19
C ILE A 86 0.90 -7.98 -14.77
N VAL A 87 0.63 -9.04 -14.02
CA VAL A 87 0.42 -8.99 -12.57
C VAL A 87 1.42 -9.96 -11.93
N ASN A 88 2.34 -9.45 -11.11
CA ASN A 88 3.32 -10.33 -10.45
C ASN A 88 2.63 -11.19 -9.39
N LYS A 89 3.21 -12.36 -9.12
CA LYS A 89 2.80 -13.16 -7.95
C LYS A 89 3.29 -12.47 -6.67
N TYR A 90 2.58 -12.71 -5.57
CA TYR A 90 2.90 -12.15 -4.26
C TYR A 90 4.37 -12.32 -3.87
N ASP A 91 4.90 -13.54 -3.95
CA ASP A 91 6.29 -13.84 -3.56
C ASP A 91 7.33 -13.16 -4.46
N GLU A 92 7.00 -12.86 -5.72
CA GLU A 92 7.88 -12.16 -6.65
C GLU A 92 7.86 -10.66 -6.35
N ALA A 93 6.67 -10.09 -6.14
CA ALA A 93 6.51 -8.70 -5.77
C ALA A 93 7.18 -8.40 -4.41
N LEU A 94 7.05 -9.30 -3.44
CA LEU A 94 7.59 -9.15 -2.08
C LEU A 94 9.11 -8.98 -2.06
N LYS A 95 9.84 -9.59 -3.00
CA LYS A 95 11.32 -9.46 -3.09
C LYS A 95 11.77 -8.01 -3.25
N ASN A 96 10.96 -7.15 -3.84
CA ASN A 96 11.25 -5.72 -3.99
C ASN A 96 11.23 -4.97 -2.64
N PHE A 97 10.49 -5.49 -1.67
CA PHE A 97 10.29 -4.85 -0.36
C PHE A 97 11.24 -5.38 0.73
N LEU A 98 11.82 -6.57 0.55
CA LEU A 98 12.76 -7.15 1.51
C LEU A 98 13.92 -6.22 1.92
N PRO A 99 14.52 -5.41 1.02
CA PRO A 99 15.57 -4.46 1.41
C PRO A 99 15.09 -3.29 2.28
N LEU A 100 13.77 -3.12 2.46
CA LEU A 100 13.17 -2.05 3.25
C LEU A 100 12.72 -2.50 4.65
N LEU A 101 12.72 -3.81 4.90
CA LEU A 101 12.35 -4.45 6.18
C LEU A 101 13.58 -4.63 7.07
#